data_AF-A0A2V8J7S2-F1
#
_entry.id   AF-A0A2V8J7S2-F1
#
_cell.length_a   1.000
_cell.length_b   1.000
_cell.length_c   1.000
_cell.angle_alpha   90.00
_cell.angle_beta   90.00
_cell.angle_gamma   90.00
#
_symmetry.space_group_name_H-M   'P 1'
#
loop_
_entity.id
_entity.type
_entity.pdbx_description
1 polymer ?
#
loop_
_entity_poly.entity_id
_entity_poly.type
_entity_poly.pdbx_seq_one_letter_code
_entity_poly.pdbx_strand_id
1 'polypeptide(L)'
;RGKYVFTDITTGRIWYADYKDMLAADDGKPNTLAQIHEVKILWDNPNDTPDAGKQLYDTMFPIAEAAYHARGGKDPDLPGRSTISGQGRADARLSIDAAGELYLYTKTDGMIRAVAGAAAK
;
A
#
# COMPACT_ATOMS: atom_id res chain seq x y z
N ARG A 1 -5.62 -5.13 -14.44
CA ARG A 1 -7.00 -4.71 -14.79
C ARG A 1 -7.96 -5.85 -14.43
N GLY A 2 -9.22 -5.55 -14.06
CA GLY A 2 -10.18 -6.58 -13.61
C GLY A 2 -10.05 -6.99 -12.14
N LYS A 3 -9.28 -6.23 -11.36
CA LYS A 3 -9.11 -6.41 -9.91
C LYS A 3 -9.51 -5.12 -9.23
N TYR A 4 -10.15 -5.22 -8.08
CA TYR A 4 -10.42 -4.10 -7.19
C TYR A 4 -9.32 -4.05 -6.15
N VAL A 5 -8.48 -3.01 -6.18
CA VAL A 5 -7.34 -2.85 -5.28
C VAL A 5 -7.68 -1.83 -4.21
N PHE A 6 -7.42 -2.16 -2.95
CA PHE A 6 -7.74 -1.32 -1.81
C PHE A 6 -6.66 -1.42 -0.73
N THR A 7 -6.66 -0.48 0.20
CA THR A 7 -5.62 -0.37 1.23
C THR A 7 -6.20 0.03 2.58
N ASP A 8 -5.56 -0.43 3.65
CA ASP A 8 -5.78 0.09 4.99
C ASP A 8 -4.95 1.36 5.18
N ILE A 9 -5.61 2.45 5.58
CA ILE A 9 -4.97 3.76 5.70
C ILE A 9 -3.88 3.78 6.78
N THR A 10 -4.03 3.02 7.86
CA THR A 10 -3.17 3.17 9.05
C THR A 10 -1.84 2.44 8.91
N THR A 11 -1.88 1.17 8.51
CA THR A 11 -0.75 0.27 8.32
C THR A 11 -0.19 0.33 6.91
N GLY A 12 -1.01 0.69 5.92
CA GLY A 12 -0.62 0.67 4.52
C GLY A 12 -0.53 -0.74 3.93
N ARG A 13 -1.24 -1.73 4.50
CA ARG A 13 -1.48 -3.01 3.82
C ARG A 13 -2.31 -2.79 2.56
N ILE A 14 -2.05 -3.60 1.54
CA ILE A 14 -2.74 -3.55 0.25
C ILE A 14 -3.35 -4.91 -0.02
N TRP A 15 -4.57 -4.92 -0.53
CA TRP A 15 -5.26 -6.12 -0.96
C TRP A 15 -5.87 -5.92 -2.34
N TYR A 16 -6.21 -7.03 -2.98
CA TYR A 16 -7.12 -7.04 -4.10
C TYR A 16 -8.21 -8.10 -3.95
N ALA A 17 -9.33 -7.86 -4.63
CA ALA A 17 -10.30 -8.90 -4.98
C ALA A 17 -10.44 -8.95 -6.50
N ASP A 18 -10.72 -10.14 -7.04
CA ASP A 18 -11.06 -10.28 -8.45
C ASP A 18 -12.48 -9.73 -8.69
N TYR A 19 -12.63 -8.87 -9.70
CA TYR A 19 -13.89 -8.18 -9.96
C TYR A 19 -15.03 -9.15 -10.28
N LYS A 20 -14.71 -10.28 -10.94
CA LYS A 20 -15.69 -11.34 -11.22
C LYS A 20 -16.22 -11.99 -9.95
N ASP A 21 -15.37 -12.18 -8.96
CA ASP A 21 -15.75 -12.79 -7.68
C ASP A 21 -16.58 -11.80 -6.86
N MET A 22 -16.27 -10.49 -6.94
CA MET A 22 -17.10 -9.45 -6.36
C MET A 22 -18.51 -9.44 -6.97
N LEU A 23 -18.64 -9.56 -8.30
CA LEU A 23 -19.94 -9.66 -8.95
C LEU A 23 -20.69 -10.94 -8.58
N ALA A 24 -20.00 -12.07 -8.46
CA ALA A 24 -20.60 -13.34 -8.04
C ALA A 24 -21.07 -13.30 -6.58
N ALA A 25 -20.38 -12.53 -5.72
CA ALA A 25 -20.74 -12.34 -4.33
C ALA A 25 -21.86 -11.32 -4.10
N ASP A 26 -22.22 -10.52 -5.11
CA ASP A 26 -23.36 -9.60 -5.07
C ASP A 26 -24.68 -10.35 -5.32
N ASP A 27 -24.95 -11.34 -4.46
CA ASP A 27 -26.07 -12.29 -4.59
C ASP A 27 -27.21 -12.04 -3.58
N GLY A 28 -27.13 -10.92 -2.85
CA GLY A 28 -28.08 -10.55 -1.80
C GLY A 28 -27.90 -11.31 -0.47
N LYS A 29 -26.89 -12.20 -0.34
CA LYS A 29 -26.60 -12.90 0.92
C LYS A 29 -25.42 -12.22 1.64
N PRO A 30 -25.62 -11.68 2.86
CA PRO A 30 -24.57 -10.93 3.57
C PRO A 30 -23.29 -11.71 3.91
N ASN A 31 -23.32 -13.04 3.83
CA ASN A 31 -22.18 -13.91 4.14
C ASN A 31 -21.44 -14.44 2.89
N THR A 32 -21.91 -14.12 1.68
CA THR A 32 -21.17 -14.41 0.45
C THR A 32 -20.16 -13.29 0.23
N LEU A 33 -18.87 -13.61 0.28
CA LEU A 33 -17.78 -12.64 0.11
C LEU A 33 -16.85 -13.08 -1.02
N ALA A 34 -16.40 -12.11 -1.82
CA ALA A 34 -15.31 -12.33 -2.76
C ALA A 34 -14.01 -12.63 -2.01
N GLN A 35 -13.15 -13.47 -2.60
CA GLN A 35 -11.86 -13.76 -2.00
C GLN A 35 -10.99 -12.49 -1.99
N ILE A 36 -10.40 -12.21 -0.82
CA ILE A 36 -9.46 -11.10 -0.63
C ILE A 36 -8.04 -11.68 -0.62
N HIS A 37 -7.17 -11.10 -1.43
CA HIS A 37 -5.77 -11.49 -1.57
C HIS A 37 -4.86 -10.36 -1.10
N GLU A 38 -3.86 -10.69 -0.28
CA GLU A 38 -2.86 -9.73 0.16
C GLU A 38 -1.85 -9.44 -0.96
N VAL A 39 -1.47 -8.17 -1.09
CA VAL A 39 -0.47 -7.68 -2.04
C VAL A 39 0.81 -7.35 -1.30
N LYS A 40 1.92 -7.90 -1.77
CA LYS A 40 3.26 -7.48 -1.34
C LYS A 40 3.81 -6.42 -2.29
N ILE A 41 4.62 -5.52 -1.76
CA ILE A 41 5.18 -4.38 -2.49
C ILE A 41 6.66 -4.66 -2.74
N LEU A 42 7.07 -4.72 -4.01
CA LEU A 42 8.48 -4.79 -4.39
C LEU A 42 8.99 -3.35 -4.59
N TRP A 43 9.92 -2.90 -3.76
CA TRP A 43 10.42 -1.54 -3.78
C TRP A 43 11.94 -1.51 -3.63
N ASP A 44 12.55 -0.54 -4.32
CA ASP A 44 13.98 -0.27 -4.31
C ASP A 44 14.19 1.07 -3.61
N ASN A 45 14.92 1.09 -2.49
CA ASN A 45 15.05 2.30 -1.68
C ASN A 45 16.12 3.21 -2.30
N PRO A 46 15.77 4.40 -2.81
CA PRO A 46 16.77 5.27 -3.44
C PRO A 46 17.73 5.93 -2.44
N ASN A 47 17.52 5.73 -1.13
CA ASN A 47 18.28 6.40 -0.06
C ASN A 47 19.05 5.42 0.85
N ASP A 48 19.09 4.13 0.54
CA ASP A 48 19.91 3.20 1.32
C ASP A 48 21.38 3.26 0.90
N THR A 49 22.28 2.95 1.85
CA THR A 49 23.71 2.90 1.61
C THR A 49 24.34 1.90 2.59
N PRO A 50 24.95 0.80 2.12
CA PRO A 50 25.03 0.38 0.71
C PRO A 50 23.65 0.06 0.11
N ASP A 51 23.56 0.15 -1.22
CA ASP A 51 22.36 -0.21 -1.99
C ASP A 51 21.99 -1.68 -1.74
N ALA A 52 20.81 -1.92 -1.16
CA ALA A 52 20.30 -3.26 -0.86
C ALA A 52 19.45 -3.83 -2.01
N GLY A 53 19.19 -3.02 -3.04
CA GLY A 53 18.33 -3.33 -4.17
C GLY A 53 16.86 -3.54 -3.79
N LYS A 54 16.12 -4.19 -4.70
CA LYS A 54 14.68 -4.44 -4.53
C LYS A 54 14.39 -5.39 -3.37
N GLN A 55 13.56 -4.93 -2.45
CA GLN A 55 13.06 -5.68 -1.30
C GLN A 55 11.54 -5.82 -1.35
N LEU A 56 11.03 -6.89 -0.73
CA LEU A 56 9.62 -7.22 -0.67
C LEU A 56 9.05 -6.82 0.70
N TYR A 57 7.99 -6.01 0.70
CA TYR A 57 7.34 -5.50 1.90
C TYR A 57 5.88 -5.93 1.98
N ASP A 58 5.41 -6.18 3.19
CA ASP A 58 4.00 -6.52 3.44
C ASP A 58 3.09 -5.29 3.50
N THR A 59 3.67 -4.12 3.79
CA THR A 59 2.92 -2.88 4.00
C THR A 59 3.72 -1.69 3.49
N MET A 60 3.06 -0.56 3.29
CA MET A 60 3.71 0.72 3.00
C MET A 60 4.40 1.36 4.20
N PHE A 61 4.19 0.87 5.43
CA PHE A 61 4.77 1.46 6.63
C PHE A 61 6.31 1.58 6.56
N PRO A 62 7.09 0.50 6.33
CA PRO A 62 8.55 0.60 6.27
C PRO A 62 9.04 1.47 5.10
N ILE A 63 8.30 1.49 3.99
CA ILE A 63 8.62 2.30 2.81
C ILE A 63 8.42 3.79 3.12
N ALA A 64 7.32 4.13 3.80
CA ALA A 64 7.02 5.49 4.23
C ALA A 64 7.99 5.95 5.31
N GLU A 65 8.33 5.10 6.28
CA GLU A 65 9.30 5.40 7.33
C GLU A 65 10.69 5.71 6.77
N ALA A 66 11.21 4.85 5.89
CA ALA A 66 12.48 5.08 5.22
C ALA A 66 12.50 6.42 4.46
N ALA A 67 11.44 6.72 3.71
CA ALA A 67 11.33 7.98 2.98
C ALA A 67 11.15 9.19 3.92
N TYR A 68 10.41 9.05 5.02
CA TYR A 68 10.21 10.09 6.03
C TYR A 68 11.53 10.47 6.69
N HIS A 69 12.33 9.50 7.14
CA HIS A 69 13.64 9.77 7.75
C HIS A 69 14.65 10.34 6.74
N ALA A 70 14.68 9.81 5.51
CA ALA A 70 15.52 10.37 4.43
C ALA A 70 15.19 11.84 4.13
N ARG A 71 13.96 12.27 4.40
CA ARG A 71 13.50 13.66 4.25
C ARG A 71 13.64 14.51 5.52
N GLY A 72 14.32 14.01 6.56
CA GLY A 72 14.58 14.75 7.80
C GLY A 72 13.49 14.60 8.87
N GLY A 73 12.63 13.60 8.73
CA GLY A 73 11.70 13.18 9.79
C GLY A 73 12.43 12.84 11.09
N LYS A 74 11.87 13.25 12.23
CA LYS A 74 12.52 13.15 13.56
C LYS A 74 11.83 12.20 14.54
N ASP A 75 10.61 11.79 14.22
CA ASP A 75 9.92 10.76 15.00
C ASP A 75 10.67 9.44 14.76
N PRO A 76 10.95 8.63 15.80
CA PRO A 76 11.64 7.35 15.62
C PRO A 76 10.93 6.42 14.62
N ASP A 77 9.60 6.50 14.56
CA ASP A 77 8.79 5.76 13.60
C ASP A 77 8.14 6.73 12.59
N LEU A 78 6.81 6.68 12.46
CA LEU A 78 6.00 7.64 11.71
C LEU A 78 5.12 8.45 12.67
N PRO A 79 4.77 9.72 12.36
CA PRO A 79 3.78 10.44 13.15
C PRO A 79 2.38 9.79 13.05
N GLY A 80 1.51 10.11 14.01
CA GLY A 80 0.09 9.76 13.93
C GLY A 80 -0.32 8.43 14.58
N ARG A 81 0.32 8.06 15.70
CA ARG A 81 0.04 6.88 16.53
C ARG A 81 -1.43 6.45 16.56
N SER A 82 -1.67 5.14 16.46
CA SER A 82 -3.02 4.56 16.45
C SER A 82 -3.03 3.15 17.05
N THR A 83 -4.20 2.72 17.53
CA THR A 83 -4.40 1.39 18.12
C THR A 83 -3.98 0.26 17.17
N ILE A 84 -4.20 0.41 15.86
CA ILE A 84 -3.95 -0.66 14.88
C ILE A 84 -2.51 -0.64 14.34
N SER A 85 -2.00 0.54 13.98
CA SER A 85 -0.68 0.70 13.38
C SER A 85 0.44 0.94 14.40
N GLY A 86 0.10 1.08 15.69
CA GLY A 86 1.07 1.26 16.77
C GLY A 86 1.67 2.66 16.81
N GLN A 87 3.00 2.73 16.75
CA GLN A 87 3.76 3.96 16.99
C GLN A 87 3.79 4.94 15.81
N GLY A 88 3.05 4.67 14.74
CA GLY A 88 2.91 5.63 13.64
C GLY A 88 1.82 5.23 12.64
N ARG A 89 1.68 5.97 11.53
CA ARG A 89 0.81 5.60 10.40
C ARG A 89 1.49 5.83 9.06
N ALA A 90 1.22 4.94 8.10
CA ALA A 90 1.59 5.17 6.70
C ALA A 90 0.68 6.22 6.03
N ASP A 91 -0.58 6.29 6.46
CA ASP A 91 -1.62 7.10 5.82
C ASP A 91 -1.66 6.84 4.29
N ALA A 92 -1.67 5.55 3.93
CA ALA A 92 -1.56 5.07 2.56
C ALA A 92 -2.88 5.17 1.81
N ARG A 93 -2.82 5.56 0.52
CA ARG A 93 -3.98 5.76 -0.34
C ARG A 93 -3.65 5.46 -1.80
N LEU A 94 -4.64 4.99 -2.53
CA LEU A 94 -4.55 4.68 -3.95
C LEU A 94 -5.26 5.74 -4.78
N SER A 95 -4.73 6.01 -5.97
CA SER A 95 -5.34 6.89 -6.96
C SER A 95 -5.04 6.37 -8.36
N ILE A 96 -5.88 6.75 -9.32
CA ILE A 96 -5.72 6.41 -10.73
C ILE A 96 -5.74 7.72 -11.51
N ASP A 97 -4.87 7.84 -12.51
CA ASP A 97 -4.86 9.00 -13.40
C ASP A 97 -5.86 8.85 -14.58
N ALA A 98 -5.84 9.78 -15.53
CA ALA A 98 -6.70 9.73 -16.70
C ALA A 98 -6.35 8.60 -17.69
N ALA A 99 -5.11 8.10 -17.68
CA ALA A 99 -4.65 7.00 -18.52
C ALA A 99 -4.95 5.62 -17.90
N GLY A 100 -5.40 5.58 -16.65
CA GLY A 100 -5.65 4.36 -15.91
C GLY A 100 -4.41 3.80 -15.20
N GLU A 101 -3.36 4.61 -15.04
CA GLU A 101 -2.16 4.24 -14.28
C GLU A 101 -2.44 4.33 -12.79
N LEU A 102 -1.92 3.36 -12.04
CA LEU A 102 -2.11 3.27 -10.59
C LEU A 102 -1.00 4.01 -9.86
N TYR A 103 -1.40 4.84 -8.90
CA TYR A 103 -0.51 5.57 -8.01
C TYR A 103 -0.83 5.22 -6.56
N LEU A 104 0.20 5.23 -5.74
CA LEU A 104 0.15 5.00 -4.31
C LEU A 104 0.82 6.18 -3.61
N TYR A 105 0.12 6.80 -2.68
CA TYR A 105 0.67 7.90 -1.90
C TYR A 105 0.53 7.67 -0.42
N THR A 106 1.51 8.16 0.33
CA THR A 106 1.58 8.08 1.78
C THR A 106 1.69 9.49 2.32
N LYS A 107 0.90 9.82 3.34
CA LYS A 107 0.84 11.20 3.83
C LYS A 107 2.07 11.55 4.68
N THR A 108 2.55 10.61 5.48
CA THR A 108 3.54 10.88 6.53
C THR A 108 4.91 11.20 5.99
N ASP A 109 5.27 10.64 4.84
CA ASP A 109 6.48 10.98 4.09
C ASP A 109 6.22 11.93 2.92
N GLY A 110 4.97 12.36 2.69
CA GLY A 110 4.56 13.27 1.63
C GLY A 110 4.90 12.81 0.21
N MET A 111 4.88 11.51 -0.08
CA MET A 111 5.28 10.94 -1.37
C MET A 111 4.09 10.42 -2.18
N ILE A 112 4.15 10.62 -3.50
CA ILE A 112 3.30 9.94 -4.51
C ILE A 112 4.23 9.04 -5.34
N ARG A 113 3.83 7.78 -5.53
CA ARG A 113 4.61 6.74 -6.22
C ARG A 113 3.79 6.16 -7.36
N ALA A 114 4.40 6.05 -8.54
CA ALA A 114 3.81 5.32 -9.66
C ALA A 114 4.00 3.81 -9.46
N VAL A 115 2.97 3.02 -9.77
CA VAL A 115 3.08 1.56 -9.76
C VAL A 115 3.56 1.10 -11.14
N ALA A 116 4.83 0.70 -11.22
CA ALA A 116 5.48 0.32 -12.49
C ALA A 116 5.06 -1.07 -13.02
N GLY A 117 4.47 -1.92 -12.18
CA GLY A 117 4.04 -3.25 -12.58
C GLY A 117 3.38 -4.02 -11.45
N ALA A 118 2.64 -5.07 -11.81
CA ALA A 118 2.03 -5.98 -10.85
C ALA A 118 1.97 -7.39 -11.45
N ALA A 119 2.23 -8.39 -10.63
CA ALA A 119 2.04 -9.80 -10.97
C ALA A 119 1.07 -10.41 -9.96
N ALA A 120 0.07 -11.15 -10.47
CA ALA A 120 -0.74 -12.03 -9.66
C ALA A 120 -0.14 -13.44 -9.73
N LYS A 121 -0.12 -14.16 -8.61
CA LYS A 121 0.11 -15.60 -8.61
C LYS A 121 -1.21 -16.32 -8.83
#